data_AF-A0AAV2CI72-F1
#
_entry.id   AF-A0AAV2CI72-F1
#
_cell.length_a   1.000
_cell.length_b   1.000
_cell.length_c   1.000
_cell.angle_alpha   90.00
_cell.angle_beta   90.00
_cell.angle_gamma   90.00
#
_symmetry.space_group_name_H-M   'P 1'
#
loop_
_entity.id
_entity.type
_entity.pdbx_description
1 polymer ?
#
loop_
_entity_poly.entity_id
_entity_poly.type
_entity_poly.pdbx_seq_one_letter_code
_entity_poly.pdbx_strand_id
1 'polypeptide(L)'
;MNINLQINRLDNRPLQTLNPQIIDMNHEETLIVCAQFRLHGLSHNNLDERTEFLKNLRRLEPKGVVLSENNMDCSSNGCVDFPMGFSRRVSTCGNFWT
;
A
#
# COMPACT_ATOMS: atom_id res chain seq x y z
N MET A 1 0.41 -0.02 -31.61
CA MET A 1 1.14 -0.74 -30.54
C MET A 1 0.65 -2.19 -30.60
N ASN A 2 1.51 -3.14 -30.97
CA ASN A 2 1.17 -4.56 -31.06
C ASN A 2 1.87 -5.28 -29.91
N ILE A 3 1.19 -5.44 -28.78
CA ILE A 3 1.73 -6.03 -27.55
C ILE A 3 0.79 -7.13 -27.10
N ASN A 4 1.36 -8.26 -26.71
CA ASN A 4 0.64 -9.33 -26.04
C ASN A 4 0.35 -8.90 -24.60
N LEU A 5 -0.85 -8.38 -24.34
CA LEU A 5 -1.27 -7.82 -23.06
C LEU A 5 -2.40 -8.63 -22.46
N GLN A 6 -2.23 -9.06 -21.20
CA GLN A 6 -3.26 -9.69 -20.39
C GLN A 6 -3.50 -8.87 -19.13
N ILE A 7 -4.78 -8.67 -18.77
CA ILE A 7 -5.18 -7.95 -17.56
C ILE A 7 -5.96 -8.91 -16.67
N ASN A 8 -5.38 -9.27 -15.54
CA ASN A 8 -6.00 -10.12 -14.54
C ASN A 8 -6.47 -9.25 -13.37
N ARG A 9 -7.79 -9.25 -13.11
CA ARG A 9 -8.37 -8.50 -12.00
C ARG A 9 -8.58 -9.42 -10.79
N LEU A 10 -8.06 -9.00 -9.63
CA LEU A 10 -8.24 -9.69 -8.36
C LEU A 10 -9.31 -8.97 -7.54
N ASP A 11 -10.54 -9.50 -7.54
CA ASP A 11 -11.64 -8.94 -6.76
C ASP A 11 -11.76 -9.55 -5.36
N ASN A 12 -12.18 -8.74 -4.38
CA ASN A 12 -12.50 -9.14 -3.01
C ASN A 12 -11.37 -9.87 -2.25
N ARG A 13 -10.10 -9.59 -2.59
CA ARG A 13 -8.92 -10.13 -1.89
C ARG A 13 -8.30 -9.06 -0.99
N PRO A 14 -8.18 -9.32 0.33
CA PRO A 14 -7.40 -8.45 1.21
C PRO A 14 -5.93 -8.43 0.78
N LEU A 15 -5.29 -7.27 0.89
CA LEU A 15 -3.86 -7.08 0.55
C LEU A 15 -2.95 -8.05 1.33
N GLN A 16 -3.33 -8.39 2.56
CA GLN A 16 -2.60 -9.29 3.43
C GLN A 16 -2.52 -10.72 2.88
N THR A 17 -3.45 -11.10 2.00
CA THR A 17 -3.51 -12.46 1.43
C THR A 17 -2.65 -12.66 0.19
N LEU A 18 -2.03 -11.59 -0.34
CA LEU A 18 -1.22 -11.66 -1.56
C LEU A 18 -0.08 -12.68 -1.42
N ASN A 19 -0.02 -13.59 -2.39
CA ASN A 19 1.02 -14.60 -2.52
C ASN A 19 1.21 -14.94 -4.02
N PRO A 20 2.31 -15.64 -4.39
CA PRO A 20 2.61 -15.94 -5.78
C PRO A 20 1.49 -16.68 -6.52
N GLN A 21 0.79 -17.59 -5.84
CA GLN A 21 -0.27 -18.41 -6.43
C GLN A 21 -1.51 -17.57 -6.77
N ILE A 22 -1.84 -16.57 -5.94
CA ILE A 22 -3.00 -15.70 -6.13
C ILE A 22 -2.79 -14.73 -7.30
N ILE A 23 -1.55 -14.27 -7.51
CA ILE A 23 -1.22 -13.33 -8.59
C ILE A 23 -0.80 -14.03 -9.89
N ASP A 24 -0.90 -15.37 -9.95
CA ASP A 24 -0.51 -16.20 -11.09
C ASP A 24 0.93 -15.90 -11.57
N MET A 25 1.86 -15.80 -10.61
CA MET A 25 3.23 -15.41 -10.90
C MET A 25 4.00 -16.52 -11.63
N ASN A 26 4.52 -16.22 -12.81
CA ASN A 26 5.51 -17.05 -13.48
C ASN A 26 6.93 -16.58 -13.11
N HIS A 27 7.80 -17.51 -12.72
CA HIS A 27 9.19 -17.21 -12.32
C HIS A 27 10.07 -16.68 -13.47
N GLU A 28 9.66 -16.85 -14.72
CA GLU A 28 10.37 -16.32 -15.89
C GLU A 28 10.03 -14.84 -16.17
N GLU A 29 9.00 -14.31 -15.50
CA GLU A 29 8.53 -12.93 -15.70
C GLU A 29 9.14 -11.96 -14.68
N THR A 30 9.23 -10.69 -15.08
CA THR A 30 9.67 -9.62 -14.17
C THR A 30 8.47 -9.06 -13.41
N LEU A 31 8.45 -9.29 -12.09
CA LEU A 31 7.45 -8.70 -11.21
C LEU A 31 7.85 -7.27 -10.80
N ILE A 32 6.98 -6.30 -11.09
CA ILE A 32 7.00 -4.95 -10.54
C ILE A 32 5.73 -4.72 -9.73
N VAL A 33 5.88 -4.26 -8.50
CA VAL A 33 4.74 -3.96 -7.61
C VAL A 33 4.53 -2.46 -7.53
N CYS A 34 3.33 -2.00 -7.87
CA CYS A 34 2.90 -0.62 -7.69
C CYS A 34 1.77 -0.57 -6.65
N ALA A 35 2.04 0.01 -5.48
CA ALA A 35 1.02 0.22 -4.44
C ALA A 35 0.82 1.72 -4.22
N GLN A 36 -0.40 2.21 -4.48
CA GLN A 36 -0.75 3.63 -4.40
C GLN A 36 -1.87 3.85 -3.37
N PHE A 37 -1.58 4.59 -2.30
CA PHE A 37 -2.53 4.97 -1.26
C PHE A 37 -3.22 3.77 -0.59
N ARG A 38 -2.45 2.70 -0.31
CA ARG A 38 -3.01 1.45 0.25
C ARG A 38 -2.43 1.09 1.60
N LEU A 39 -1.20 1.49 1.89
CA LEU A 39 -0.46 1.12 3.08
C LEU A 39 -0.97 1.87 4.32
N HIS A 40 -1.38 3.14 4.16
CA HIS A 40 -1.92 3.92 5.27
C HIS A 40 -3.21 3.31 5.86
N GLY A 41 -4.00 2.61 5.05
CA GLY A 41 -5.26 1.96 5.44
C GLY A 41 -5.09 0.65 6.21
N LEU A 42 -3.88 0.10 6.29
CA LEU A 42 -3.59 -1.07 7.10
C LEU A 42 -3.47 -0.69 8.58
N SER A 43 -3.95 -1.58 9.46
CA SER A 43 -3.86 -1.38 10.91
C SER A 43 -2.41 -1.38 11.38
N HIS A 44 -2.11 -0.57 12.38
CA HIS A 44 -0.78 -0.49 12.99
C HIS A 44 -0.82 -0.21 14.50
N ASN A 45 -2.01 -0.28 15.11
CA ASN A 45 -2.20 0.06 16.53
C ASN A 45 -1.92 -1.12 17.48
N ASN A 46 -2.13 -2.37 17.03
CA ASN A 46 -1.97 -3.58 17.86
C ASN A 46 -1.29 -4.75 17.11
N LEU A 47 -1.41 -4.80 15.78
CA LEU A 47 -0.70 -5.71 14.90
C LEU A 47 -0.16 -4.85 13.76
N ASP A 48 1.14 -4.88 13.51
CA ASP A 48 1.75 -4.07 12.45
C ASP A 48 1.51 -4.73 11.08
N GLU A 49 0.28 -4.60 10.57
CA GLU A 49 -0.14 -5.15 9.28
C GLU A 49 0.63 -4.51 8.13
N ARG A 50 1.15 -3.28 8.31
CA ARG A 50 2.00 -2.60 7.33
C ARG A 50 3.31 -3.35 7.18
N THR A 51 3.96 -3.67 8.29
CA THR A 51 5.19 -4.47 8.27
C THR A 51 4.97 -5.85 7.68
N GLU A 52 3.88 -6.55 8.05
CA GLU A 52 3.58 -7.88 7.49
C GLU A 52 3.30 -7.83 5.99
N PHE A 53 2.58 -6.80 5.52
CA PHE A 53 2.38 -6.59 4.08
C PHE A 53 3.72 -6.38 3.35
N LEU A 54 4.62 -5.54 3.89
CA LEU A 54 5.93 -5.30 3.28
C LEU A 54 6.81 -6.56 3.29
N LYS A 55 6.74 -7.38 4.34
CA LYS A 55 7.41 -8.69 4.39
C LYS A 55 6.87 -9.63 3.33
N ASN A 56 5.55 -9.68 3.15
CA ASN A 56 4.92 -10.50 2.11
C ASN A 56 5.31 -10.02 0.71
N LEU A 57 5.32 -8.70 0.44
CA LEU A 57 5.83 -8.15 -0.81
C LEU A 57 7.28 -8.54 -1.07
N ARG A 58 8.14 -8.47 -0.03
CA ARG A 58 9.55 -8.88 -0.15
C ARG A 58 9.69 -10.36 -0.50
N ARG A 59 8.82 -11.23 0.02
CA ARG A 59 8.80 -12.67 -0.29
C ARG A 59 8.40 -12.98 -1.73
N LEU A 60 7.76 -12.05 -2.44
CA LEU A 60 7.48 -12.18 -3.87
C LEU A 60 8.70 -11.88 -4.75
N GLU A 61 9.81 -11.44 -4.15
CA GLU A 61 11.06 -11.10 -4.84
C GLU A 61 10.88 -10.13 -6.05
N PRO A 62 10.08 -9.05 -5.92
CA PRO A 62 9.88 -8.12 -7.02
C PRO A 62 11.20 -7.45 -7.41
N LYS A 63 11.39 -7.21 -8.70
CA LYS A 63 12.56 -6.47 -9.20
C LYS A 63 12.48 -4.98 -8.88
N GLY A 64 11.27 -4.48 -8.64
CA GLY A 64 11.04 -3.10 -8.24
C GLY A 64 9.72 -2.95 -7.49
N VAL A 65 9.71 -2.05 -6.52
CA VAL A 65 8.51 -1.67 -5.77
C VAL A 65 8.36 -0.15 -5.83
N VAL A 66 7.21 0.31 -6.30
CA VAL A 66 6.81 1.72 -6.27
C VAL A 66 5.73 1.86 -5.21
N LEU A 67 6.06 2.53 -4.11
CA LEU A 67 5.12 2.88 -3.05
C LEU A 67 4.81 4.38 -3.16
N SER A 68 3.53 4.70 -3.36
CA SER A 68 3.05 6.08 -3.35
C SER A 68 2.09 6.26 -2.19
N GLU A 69 2.43 7.14 -1.25
CA GLU A 69 1.63 7.45 -0.07
C GLU A 69 1.61 8.94 0.20
N ASN A 70 0.64 9.37 1.01
CA ASN A 70 0.62 10.74 1.52
C ASN A 70 1.83 10.96 2.41
N ASN A 71 2.59 12.02 2.14
CA ASN A 71 3.70 12.46 2.99
C ASN A 71 3.15 13.22 4.20
N MET A 72 2.46 12.51 5.08
CA MET A 72 1.91 13.06 6.32
C MET A 72 2.19 12.13 7.49
N ASP A 73 2.47 12.73 8.64
CA ASP A 73 2.53 11.97 9.88
C ASP A 73 1.17 11.32 10.17
N CYS A 74 1.21 10.19 10.88
CA CYS A 74 0.01 9.46 11.19
C CYS A 74 -0.97 10.27 12.05
N SER A 75 -2.23 10.33 11.63
CA SER A 75 -3.32 11.03 12.32
C SER A 75 -4.42 10.11 12.83
N SER A 76 -4.17 8.79 12.84
CA SER A 76 -5.11 7.79 13.35
C SER A 76 -5.28 7.89 14.87
N ASN A 77 -6.47 7.51 15.34
CA ASN A 77 -6.76 7.38 16.76
C ASN A 77 -5.74 6.43 17.40
N GLY A 78 -5.04 6.89 18.43
CA GLY A 78 -3.99 6.14 19.13
C GLY A 78 -2.56 6.57 18.80
N CYS A 79 -2.32 7.27 17.69
CA CYS A 79 -0.98 7.79 17.37
C CYS A 79 -0.73 9.19 17.92
N VAL A 80 -1.78 10.00 18.01
CA VAL A 80 -1.73 11.37 18.51
C VAL A 80 -3.05 11.73 19.22
N ASP A 81 -3.00 12.75 20.07
CA ASP A 81 -4.20 13.31 20.66
C ASP A 81 -5.10 14.01 19.61
N PHE A 82 -6.33 14.30 20.00
CA PHE A 82 -7.30 14.91 19.09
C PHE A 82 -6.82 16.27 18.53
N PRO A 83 -6.31 17.23 19.33
CA PRO A 83 -5.85 18.52 18.81
C PRO A 83 -4.76 18.39 17.75
N MET A 84 -3.73 17.56 18.00
CA MET A 84 -2.65 17.36 17.05
C MET A 84 -3.13 16.62 15.79
N GLY A 85 -3.98 15.61 15.96
CA GLY A 85 -4.58 14.88 14.83
C GLY A 85 -5.47 15.76 13.95
N PHE A 86 -6.24 16.67 14.55
CA PHE A 86 -7.06 17.63 13.82
C PHE A 86 -6.20 18.64 13.06
N SER A 87 -5.19 19.24 13.71
CA SER A 87 -4.29 20.20 13.09
C SER A 87 -3.58 19.61 11.86
N ARG A 88 -3.09 18.37 11.96
CA ARG A 88 -2.46 17.65 10.83
C ARG A 88 -3.42 17.54 9.64
N ARG A 89 -4.65 17.06 9.85
CA ARG A 89 -5.65 16.90 8.79
C ARG A 89 -5.99 18.23 8.09
N VAL A 90 -6.20 19.30 8.87
CA VAL A 90 -6.51 20.63 8.31
C VAL A 90 -5.34 21.16 7.49
N SER A 91 -4.11 21.03 7.97
CA SER A 91 -2.93 21.47 7.23
C SER A 91 -2.74 20.73 5.90
N THR A 92 -2.92 19.39 5.90
CA THR A 92 -2.82 18.59 4.68
C THR A 92 -3.90 18.97 3.67
N CYS A 93 -5.15 19.12 4.11
CA CYS A 93 -6.23 19.57 3.23
C CYS A 93 -5.95 20.98 2.70
N GLY A 94 -5.54 21.93 3.55
CA GLY A 94 -5.22 23.29 3.16
C GLY A 94 -4.16 23.34 2.05
N ASN A 95 -3.07 22.59 2.20
CA ASN A 95 -1.99 22.52 1.20
C ASN A 95 -2.41 21.88 -0.13
N PHE A 96 -3.49 21.10 -0.15
CA PHE A 96 -4.01 20.50 -1.38
C PHE A 96 -4.79 21.52 -2.24
N TRP A 97 -5.30 22.59 -1.63
CA TRP A 97 -6.14 23.60 -2.29
C TRP A 97 -5.41 24.90 -2.63
N THR A 98 -4.11 24.98 -2.35
CA THR A 98 -3.23 26.13 -2.62
C THR A 98 -2.16 25.77 -3.65
#